data_AF-A0A7C3JZP0-F1
#
_entry.id   AF-A0A7C3JZP0-F1
#
_cell.length_a   1.000
_cell.length_b   1.000
_cell.length_c   1.000
_cell.angle_alpha   90.00
_cell.angle_beta   90.00
_cell.angle_gamma   90.00
#
_symmetry.space_group_name_H-M   'P 1'
#
loop_
_entity.id
_entity.type
_entity.pdbx_description
1 polymer ?
#
loop_
_entity_poly.entity_id
_entity_poly.type
_entity_poly.pdbx_seq_one_letter_code
_entity_poly.pdbx_strand_id
1 'polypeptide(L)'
;MVREFEGFSIFDDKGEVKRLVDSLIQRSDPEVGIESMRKIDFSYIFALSKGERSKEVELSRAEIDASWDWRNGNIDIMLLKKIEQAITDL
;
A
#
# COMPACT_ATOMS: atom_id res chain seq x y z
N MET A 1 -27.44 -4.53 7.47
CA MET A 1 -26.97 -3.19 7.87
C MET A 1 -25.55 -3.05 7.34
N VAL A 2 -25.40 -2.44 6.17
CA VAL A 2 -24.09 -1.99 5.67
C VAL A 2 -24.14 -0.49 5.83
N ARG A 3 -23.39 0.06 6.78
CA ARG A 3 -23.17 1.50 6.83
C ARG A 3 -22.17 1.80 5.72
N GLU A 4 -22.69 2.15 4.55
CA GLU A 4 -21.94 2.90 3.54
C GLU A 4 -21.54 4.21 4.21
N PHE A 5 -20.31 4.30 4.70
CA PHE A 5 -19.73 5.55 5.13
C PHE A 5 -19.48 6.39 3.88
N GLU A 6 -20.50 7.15 3.48
CA GLU A 6 -20.34 8.27 2.56
C GLU A 6 -19.27 9.22 3.12
N GLY A 7 -18.16 9.35 2.40
CA GLY A 7 -17.42 10.61 2.37
C GLY A 7 -15.90 10.52 2.40
N PHE A 8 -15.28 9.48 2.97
CA PHE A 8 -13.83 9.44 3.11
C PHE A 8 -13.25 8.07 2.76
N SER A 9 -12.64 8.00 1.58
CA SER A 9 -11.90 6.85 1.09
C SER A 9 -10.42 7.07 1.45
N ILE A 10 -9.78 6.09 2.09
CA ILE A 10 -8.35 6.18 2.42
C ILE A 10 -7.50 6.39 1.17
N PHE A 11 -7.97 5.91 0.01
CA PHE A 11 -7.38 6.18 -1.30
C PHE A 11 -7.22 7.67 -1.63
N ASP A 12 -8.09 8.53 -1.11
CA ASP A 12 -8.03 9.97 -1.35
C ASP A 12 -7.02 10.69 -0.44
N ASP A 13 -6.61 10.06 0.66
CA ASP A 13 -5.54 10.54 1.52
C ASP A 13 -4.19 9.92 1.14
N LYS A 14 -3.45 10.65 0.29
CA LYS A 14 -2.08 10.29 -0.13
C LYS A 14 -1.15 9.97 1.04
N GLY A 15 -1.30 10.69 2.16
CA GLY A 15 -0.47 10.49 3.35
C GLY A 15 -0.78 9.17 4.05
N GLU A 16 -2.06 8.84 4.18
CA GLU A 16 -2.49 7.57 4.77
C GLU A 16 -2.13 6.37 3.89
N VAL A 17 -2.30 6.45 2.56
CA VAL A 17 -1.87 5.36 1.67
C VAL A 17 -0.36 5.14 1.76
N LYS A 18 0.45 6.22 1.81
CA LYS A 18 1.90 6.07 2.01
C LYS A 18 2.20 5.36 3.33
N ARG A 19 1.56 5.77 4.44
CA ARG A 19 1.79 5.18 5.77
C ARG A 19 1.39 3.71 5.85
N LEU A 20 0.29 3.32 5.19
CA LEU A 20 -0.12 1.93 5.05
C LEU A 20 1.01 1.11 4.42
N VAL A 21 1.50 1.53 3.25
CA VAL A 21 2.52 0.79 2.50
C VAL A 21 3.85 0.78 3.23
N ASP A 22 4.26 1.91 3.79
CA ASP A 22 5.47 2.05 4.61
C ASP A 22 5.42 1.10 5.82
N SER A 23 4.29 1.04 6.53
CA SER A 23 4.10 0.12 7.65
C SER A 23 4.16 -1.35 7.22
N LEU A 24 3.71 -1.70 6.01
CA LEU A 24 3.79 -3.06 5.50
C LEU A 24 5.22 -3.44 5.15
N ILE A 25 5.92 -2.55 4.45
CA ILE A 25 7.32 -2.73 4.11
C ILE A 25 8.16 -2.92 5.37
N GLN A 26 8.03 -2.04 6.36
CA GLN A 26 8.80 -2.12 7.60
C GLN A 26 8.51 -3.39 8.43
N ARG A 27 7.32 -4.00 8.27
CA ARG A 27 6.98 -5.29 8.89
C ARG A 27 7.61 -6.47 8.15
N SER A 28 7.72 -6.40 6.83
CA SER A 28 8.25 -7.47 5.99
C SER A 28 9.77 -7.42 5.87
N ASP A 29 10.33 -6.27 5.49
CA ASP A 29 11.76 -6.03 5.33
C ASP A 29 12.10 -4.54 5.55
N PRO A 30 12.77 -4.19 6.67
CA PRO A 30 13.09 -2.80 6.99
C PRO A 30 14.17 -2.18 6.09
N GLU A 31 14.91 -2.98 5.31
CA GLU A 31 15.91 -2.47 4.37
C GLU A 31 15.29 -1.94 3.07
N VAL A 32 14.02 -2.25 2.81
CA VAL A 32 13.30 -1.77 1.63
C VAL A 32 12.76 -0.36 1.89
N GLY A 33 13.00 0.55 0.96
CA GLY A 33 12.50 1.92 0.96
C GLY A 33 11.41 2.16 -0.08
N ILE A 34 10.64 3.24 0.10
CA ILE A 34 9.78 3.81 -0.95
C ILE A 34 10.54 4.96 -1.60
N GLU A 35 10.96 4.80 -2.85
CA GLU A 35 11.64 5.85 -3.61
C GLU A 35 10.66 6.88 -4.15
N SER A 36 9.52 6.41 -4.66
CA SER A 36 8.51 7.29 -5.23
C SER A 36 7.11 6.71 -5.11
N MET A 37 6.12 7.59 -5.18
CA MET A 37 4.71 7.23 -5.15
C MET A 37 3.93 8.18 -6.05
N ARG A 38 3.21 7.61 -7.03
CA ARG A 38 2.33 8.34 -7.94
C ARG A 38 0.90 7.81 -7.85
N LYS A 39 -0.08 8.72 -7.80
CA LYS A 39 -1.51 8.39 -7.91
C LYS A 39 -1.89 8.42 -9.40
N ILE A 40 -2.63 7.41 -9.85
CA ILE A 40 -3.33 7.39 -11.13
C ILE A 40 -4.84 7.29 -10.86
N ASP A 41 -5.69 7.32 -11.89
CA ASP A 41 -7.14 7.47 -11.74
C ASP A 41 -7.78 6.53 -10.70
N PHE A 42 -7.33 5.26 -10.63
CA PHE A 42 -7.90 4.25 -9.74
C PHE A 42 -6.86 3.44 -8.95
N SER A 43 -5.59 3.85 -8.95
CA SER A 43 -4.50 3.12 -8.27
C SER A 43 -3.40 4.06 -7.76
N TYR A 44 -2.55 3.54 -6.89
CA TYR A 44 -1.24 4.10 -6.58
C TYR A 44 -0.14 3.20 -7.11
N ILE A 45 0.90 3.79 -7.68
CA ILE A 45 2.12 3.08 -8.07
C ILE A 45 3.23 3.51 -7.13
N PHE A 46 3.83 2.54 -6.46
CA PHE A 46 4.96 2.69 -5.56
C PHE A 46 6.22 2.13 -6.21
N ALA A 47 7.28 2.92 -6.26
CA ALA A 47 8.61 2.42 -6.56
C ALA A 47 9.29 2.04 -5.24
N LEU A 48 9.55 0.75 -5.06
CA LEU A 48 10.26 0.20 -3.92
C LEU A 48 11.72 -0.02 -4.31
N SER A 49 12.65 0.17 -3.37
CA SER A 49 14.06 -0.12 -3.61
C SER A 49 14.73 -0.82 -2.44
N LYS A 50 15.72 -1.64 -2.76
CA LYS A 50 16.63 -2.29 -1.81
C LYS A 50 18.01 -2.38 -2.45
N GLY A 51 18.97 -1.59 -1.95
CA GLY A 51 20.29 -1.48 -2.57
C GLY A 51 20.21 -0.94 -4.00
N GLU A 52 20.74 -1.70 -4.97
CA GLU A 52 20.69 -1.36 -6.40
C GLU A 52 19.44 -1.89 -7.12
N ARG A 53 18.57 -2.64 -6.41
CA ARG A 53 17.36 -3.23 -6.98
C ARG A 53 16.18 -2.31 -6.74
N SER A 54 15.34 -2.14 -7.75
CA SER A 54 14.11 -1.35 -7.66
C SER A 54 12.96 -2.05 -8.37
N LYS A 55 11.75 -1.94 -7.84
CA LYS A 55 10.55 -2.54 -8.44
C LYS A 55 9.34 -1.65 -8.22
N GLU A 56 8.52 -1.50 -9.27
CA GLU A 56 7.23 -0.83 -9.14
C GLU A 56 6.14 -1.84 -8.72
N VAL A 57 5.28 -1.42 -7.80
CA VAL A 57 4.07 -2.15 -7.41
C VAL A 57 2.86 -1.23 -7.52
N GLU A 58 1.83 -1.71 -8.19
CA GLU A 58 0.55 -1.03 -8.32
C GLU A 58 -0.43 -1.55 -7.28
N LEU A 59 -1.05 -0.64 -6.52
CA LEU A 59 -2.11 -0.92 -5.56
C LEU A 59 -3.40 -0.26 -6.03
N SER A 60 -4.41 -1.06 -6.29
CA SER A 60 -5.72 -0.58 -6.71
C SER A 60 -6.47 0.08 -5.56
N ARG A 61 -7.41 0.96 -5.92
CA ARG A 61 -8.33 1.59 -4.96
C ARG A 61 -9.05 0.56 -4.09
N ALA A 62 -9.50 -0.55 -4.65
CA ALA A 62 -10.23 -1.58 -3.91
C ALA A 62 -9.36 -2.23 -2.83
N GLU A 63 -8.10 -2.56 -3.13
CA GLU A 63 -7.13 -3.11 -2.17
C GLU A 63 -6.85 -2.10 -1.03
N ILE A 64 -6.72 -0.82 -1.38
CA ILE A 64 -6.46 0.28 -0.45
C ILE A 64 -7.65 0.55 0.46
N ASP A 65 -8.85 0.70 -0.10
CA ASP A 65 -10.08 0.95 0.64
C ASP A 65 -10.47 -0.24 1.53
N ALA A 66 -10.21 -1.48 1.09
CA ALA A 66 -10.38 -2.67 1.92
C ALA A 66 -9.44 -2.68 3.15
N SER A 67 -8.33 -1.95 3.07
CA SER A 67 -7.35 -1.79 4.15
C SER A 67 -7.56 -0.49 4.96
N TRP A 68 -8.75 0.11 4.95
CA TRP A 68 -9.00 1.39 5.66
C TRP A 68 -8.66 1.34 7.16
N ASP A 69 -8.83 0.17 7.79
CA ASP A 69 -8.60 -0.05 9.22
C ASP A 69 -7.22 -0.68 9.53
N TRP A 70 -6.25 -0.48 8.63
CA TRP A 70 -4.91 -1.07 8.71
C TRP A 70 -4.15 -0.76 10.01
N ARG A 71 -4.44 0.38 10.65
CA ARG A 71 -3.84 0.76 11.94
C ARG A 71 -4.20 -0.20 13.06
N ASN A 72 -5.35 -0.87 12.97
CA ASN A 72 -5.78 -1.92 13.89
C ASN A 72 -5.33 -3.33 13.45
N GLY A 73 -4.51 -3.42 12.39
CA GLY A 73 -4.04 -4.69 11.83
C GLY A 73 -4.96 -5.29 10.77
N ASN A 74 -6.07 -4.64 10.45
CA ASN A 74 -7.01 -5.09 9.43
C ASN A 74 -6.54 -4.63 8.05
N ILE A 75 -5.75 -5.48 7.41
CA ILE A 75 -5.17 -5.25 6.09
C ILE A 75 -5.73 -6.28 5.12
N ASP A 76 -6.06 -5.84 3.92
CA ASP A 76 -6.48 -6.74 2.87
C ASP A 76 -5.37 -7.75 2.53
N ILE A 77 -5.74 -9.03 2.41
CA ILE A 77 -4.79 -10.12 2.21
C ILE A 77 -4.13 -10.02 0.82
N MET A 78 -4.84 -9.53 -0.20
CA MET A 78 -4.27 -9.36 -1.52
C MET A 78 -3.24 -8.23 -1.51
N LEU A 79 -3.56 -7.10 -0.89
CA LEU A 79 -2.63 -5.98 -0.72
C LEU A 79 -1.36 -6.44 0.00
N LEU A 80 -1.50 -7.14 1.13
CA LEU A 80 -0.37 -7.66 1.91
C LEU A 80 0.54 -8.55 1.04
N LYS A 81 -0.03 -9.58 0.42
CA LYS A 81 0.74 -10.53 -0.42
C LYS A 81 1.43 -9.86 -1.60
N LYS A 82 0.81 -8.84 -2.17
CA LYS A 82 1.37 -8.11 -3.32
C LYS A 82 2.60 -7.30 -2.93
N ILE A 83 2.58 -6.67 -1.76
CA ILE A 83 3.75 -5.99 -1.20
C ILE A 83 4.84 -7.01 -0.84
N GLU A 84 4.50 -8.09 -0.14
CA GLU A 84 5.45 -9.15 0.21
C GLU A 84 6.13 -9.78 -1.01
N GLN A 85 5.36 -10.05 -2.07
CA GLN A 85 5.89 -10.55 -3.33
C GLN A 85 6.79 -9.52 -4.00
N ALA A 86 6.38 -8.25 -4.05
CA ALA A 86 7.21 -7.19 -4.61
C ALA A 86 8.55 -7.06 -3.87
N ILE A 87 8.54 -7.17 -2.54
CA ILE A 87 9.75 -7.17 -1.70
C ILE A 87 10.62 -8.40 -1.98
N THR A 88 10.02 -9.58 -2.10
CA THR A 88 10.75 -10.83 -2.38
C THR A 88 11.45 -10.80 -3.75
N ASP A 89 10.87 -10.07 -4.70
CA ASP A 89 11.40 -9.92 -6.05
C ASP A 89 12.43 -8.79 -6.18
N LEU A 90 12.66 -7.99 -5.12
CA LEU A 90 13.77 -7.01 -5.03
C LEU A 90 15.09 -7.71 -4.71
#